data_AF-A0A532F5J8-F1
#
_entry.id   AF-A0A532F5J8-F1
#
_cell.length_a   1.000
_cell.length_b   1.000
_cell.length_c   1.000
_cell.angle_alpha   90.00
_cell.angle_beta   90.00
_cell.angle_gamma   90.00
#
_symmetry.space_group_name_H-M   'P 1'
#
loop_
_entity.id
_entity.type
_entity.pdbx_description
1 polymer ?
#
loop_
_entity_poly.entity_id
_entity_poly.type
_entity_poly.pdbx_seq_one_letter_code
_entity_poly.pdbx_strand_id
1 'polypeptide(L)'
;MNMRTMLRLALLLAGIGIGLWHLKLGVRAGFVARNDEPLSFWIALLTGPFSTLPASITSFFRPVIGGTWLCCGALICYVAAMTALGLKGNLDDSIWTFIRYSVPMLALGLAAFIMARLSKTGFSGVGNMNGEK
;
A
#
# COMPACT_ATOMS: atom_id res chain seq x y z
N MET A 1 -15.64 20.72 -9.93
CA MET A 1 -14.63 19.96 -9.18
C MET A 1 -13.54 19.54 -10.15
N ASN A 2 -12.25 19.84 -9.89
CA ASN A 2 -11.19 19.58 -10.86
C ASN A 2 -10.94 18.07 -11.04
N MET A 3 -10.65 17.63 -12.27
CA MET A 3 -10.34 16.23 -12.62
C MET A 3 -9.28 15.60 -11.70
N ARG A 4 -8.29 16.40 -11.29
CA ARG A 4 -7.25 16.02 -10.32
C ARG A 4 -7.80 15.69 -8.93
N THR A 5 -8.80 16.43 -8.48
CA THR A 5 -9.45 16.20 -7.17
C THR A 5 -10.30 14.93 -7.21
N MET A 6 -10.97 14.67 -8.34
CA MET A 6 -11.70 13.41 -8.54
C MET A 6 -10.77 12.19 -8.54
N LEU A 7 -9.60 12.27 -9.20
CA LEU A 7 -8.63 11.17 -9.20
C LEU A 7 -8.06 10.90 -7.80
N ARG A 8 -7.79 11.95 -7.02
CA ARG A 8 -7.37 11.86 -5.61
C ARG A 8 -8.42 11.22 -4.72
N LEU A 9 -9.67 11.61 -4.88
CA LEU A 9 -10.79 10.99 -4.17
C LEU A 9 -10.99 9.53 -4.57
N ALA A 10 -10.89 9.20 -5.86
CA ALA A 10 -10.99 7.83 -6.33
C ALA A 10 -9.89 6.93 -5.75
N LEU A 11 -8.65 7.42 -5.69
CA LEU A 11 -7.52 6.70 -5.08
C LEU A 11 -7.65 6.58 -3.56
N LEU A 12 -8.17 7.60 -2.89
CA LEU A 12 -8.47 7.53 -1.46
C LEU A 12 -9.55 6.48 -1.19
N LEU A 13 -10.64 6.48 -1.96
CA LEU A 13 -11.72 5.50 -1.82
C LEU A 13 -11.25 4.08 -2.12
N ALA A 14 -10.44 3.89 -3.16
CA ALA A 14 -9.81 2.61 -3.46
C ALA A 14 -8.86 2.17 -2.34
N GLY A 15 -8.05 3.09 -1.81
CA GLY A 15 -7.15 2.85 -0.69
C GLY A 15 -7.88 2.47 0.59
N ILE A 16 -8.98 3.15 0.92
CA ILE A 16 -9.85 2.82 2.07
C ILE A 16 -10.50 1.46 1.86
N GLY A 17 -11.05 1.17 0.67
CA GLY A 17 -11.69 -0.11 0.37
C GLY A 17 -10.71 -1.29 0.50
N ILE A 18 -9.53 -1.18 -0.11
CA ILE A 18 -8.46 -2.17 -0.02
C ILE A 18 -7.91 -2.24 1.42
N GLY A 19 -7.79 -1.11 2.11
CA GLY A 19 -7.34 -1.03 3.50
C GLY A 19 -8.30 -1.74 4.46
N LEU A 20 -9.62 -1.53 4.31
CA LEU A 20 -10.65 -2.22 5.10
C LEU A 20 -10.69 -3.72 4.81
N TRP A 21 -10.52 -4.10 3.55
CA TRP A 21 -10.43 -5.51 3.18
C TRP A 21 -9.19 -6.17 3.82
N HIS A 22 -8.04 -5.50 3.75
CA HIS A 22 -6.82 -5.92 4.42
C HIS A 22 -6.99 -6.01 5.93
N LEU A 23 -7.59 -5.00 6.57
CA LEU A 23 -7.86 -4.99 8.00
C LEU A 23 -8.71 -6.19 8.40
N LYS A 24 -9.75 -6.51 7.62
CA LYS A 24 -10.60 -7.70 7.86
C LYS A 24 -9.79 -9.00 7.77
N LEU A 25 -8.86 -9.11 6.83
CA LEU A 25 -7.95 -10.26 6.73
C LEU A 25 -7.00 -10.31 7.93
N GLY A 26 -6.40 -9.18 8.29
CA GLY A 26 -5.47 -9.06 9.40
C GLY A 26 -6.13 -9.39 10.75
N VAL A 27 -7.34 -8.90 10.99
CA VAL A 27 -8.12 -9.21 12.19
C VAL A 27 -8.47 -10.70 12.23
N ARG A 28 -8.97 -11.29 11.14
CA ARG A 28 -9.25 -12.73 11.10
C ARG A 28 -7.99 -13.57 11.34
N ALA A 29 -6.89 -13.21 10.69
CA ALA A 29 -5.62 -13.90 10.86
C ALA A 29 -5.09 -13.74 12.29
N GLY A 30 -5.21 -12.56 12.91
CA GLY A 30 -4.83 -12.33 14.31
C GLY A 30 -5.72 -13.07 15.32
N PHE A 31 -7.01 -13.29 15.02
CA PHE A 31 -7.91 -14.08 15.87
C PHE A 31 -7.71 -15.60 15.72
N VAL A 32 -7.28 -16.06 14.54
CA VAL A 32 -6.99 -17.48 14.28
C VAL A 32 -5.57 -17.85 14.73
N ALA A 33 -4.64 -16.88 14.72
CA ALA A 33 -3.28 -17.05 15.17
C ALA A 33 -3.22 -17.45 16.64
N ARG A 34 -2.49 -18.52 16.92
CA ARG A 34 -2.18 -18.97 18.28
C ARG A 34 -0.93 -18.25 18.77
N ASN A 35 -0.74 -18.18 20.09
CA ASN A 35 0.46 -17.56 20.69
C ASN A 35 1.78 -18.22 20.26
N ASP A 36 1.74 -19.42 19.70
CA ASP A 36 2.89 -20.17 19.21
C ASP A 36 3.26 -19.86 17.74
N GLU A 37 2.57 -18.93 17.08
CA GLU A 37 2.92 -18.51 15.71
C GLU A 37 4.27 -17.76 15.69
N PRO A 38 5.09 -17.94 14.63
CA PRO A 38 6.41 -17.35 14.55
C PRO A 38 6.33 -15.82 14.52
N LEU A 39 7.35 -15.15 15.07
CA LEU A 39 7.41 -13.69 15.13
C LEU A 39 7.29 -13.03 13.75
N SER A 40 7.75 -13.70 12.69
CA SER A 40 7.59 -13.30 11.29
C SER A 40 6.12 -13.18 10.85
N PHE A 41 5.21 -14.01 11.36
CA PHE A 41 3.78 -13.91 11.07
C PHE A 41 3.21 -12.59 11.60
N TRP A 42 3.55 -12.23 12.84
CA TRP A 42 3.10 -10.97 13.45
C TRP A 42 3.66 -9.75 12.73
N ILE A 43 4.92 -9.80 12.30
CA ILE A 43 5.52 -8.75 11.46
C ILE A 43 4.73 -8.62 10.16
N ALA A 44 4.48 -9.73 9.44
CA ALA A 44 3.73 -9.70 8.19
C ALA A 44 2.34 -9.08 8.37
N LEU A 45 1.64 -9.44 9.45
CA LEU A 45 0.33 -8.92 9.80
C LEU A 45 0.33 -7.41 10.04
N LEU A 46 1.32 -6.92 10.80
CA LEU A 46 1.44 -5.51 11.16
C LEU A 46 1.88 -4.65 9.97
N THR A 47 2.91 -5.07 9.24
CA THR A 47 3.48 -4.29 8.14
C THR A 47 2.66 -4.39 6.85
N GLY A 48 1.86 -5.44 6.69
CA GLY A 48 0.92 -5.59 5.60
C GLY A 48 -0.46 -5.01 5.97
N PRO A 49 -1.43 -5.86 6.33
CA PRO A 49 -2.83 -5.48 6.41
C PRO A 49 -3.15 -4.33 7.37
N PHE A 50 -2.48 -4.26 8.53
CA PHE A 50 -2.70 -3.15 9.48
C PHE A 50 -2.06 -1.83 9.01
N SER A 51 -0.95 -1.89 8.26
CA SER A 51 -0.27 -0.70 7.76
C SER A 51 -0.86 -0.14 6.46
N THR A 52 -1.61 -0.93 5.69
CA THR A 52 -2.19 -0.50 4.40
C THR A 52 -3.10 0.72 4.56
N LEU A 53 -3.97 0.70 5.57
CA LEU A 53 -4.97 1.73 5.79
C LEU A 53 -4.34 3.08 6.20
N PRO A 54 -3.49 3.17 7.24
CA PRO A 54 -2.80 4.41 7.57
C PRO A 54 -1.86 4.89 6.46
N ALA A 55 -1.20 3.98 5.73
CA ALA A 55 -0.34 4.35 4.61
C ALA A 55 -1.14 4.90 3.41
N SER A 56 -2.33 4.36 3.15
CA SER A 56 -3.24 4.88 2.11
C SER A 56 -3.82 6.26 2.46
N ILE A 57 -4.13 6.51 3.74
CA ILE A 57 -4.54 7.85 4.19
C ILE A 57 -3.34 8.82 4.07
N THR A 58 -2.15 8.38 4.48
CA THR A 58 -0.94 9.20 4.38
C THR A 58 -0.60 9.53 2.92
N SER A 59 -0.84 8.62 1.97
CA SER A 59 -0.58 8.85 0.54
C SER A 59 -1.51 9.90 -0.07
N PHE A 60 -2.69 10.13 0.51
CA PHE A 60 -3.57 11.21 0.07
C PHE A 60 -2.98 12.59 0.39
N PHE A 61 -2.44 12.79 1.60
CA PHE A 61 -1.84 14.05 2.03
C PHE A 61 -0.41 14.23 1.50
N ARG A 62 0.39 13.16 1.55
CA ARG A 62 1.80 13.14 1.16
C ARG A 62 2.05 11.91 0.26
N PRO A 63 1.75 12.02 -1.05
CA PRO A 63 1.80 10.91 -2.00
C PRO A 63 3.13 10.16 -2.05
N VAL A 64 4.25 10.89 -1.94
CA VAL A 64 5.59 10.29 -1.93
C VAL A 64 5.81 9.46 -0.66
N ILE A 65 5.47 10.01 0.51
CA ILE A 65 5.70 9.33 1.79
C ILE A 65 4.79 8.12 1.93
N GLY A 66 3.48 8.28 1.67
CA GLY A 66 2.54 7.18 1.75
C GLY A 66 2.78 6.12 0.66
N GLY A 67 3.20 6.53 -0.54
CA GLY A 67 3.61 5.61 -1.60
C GLY A 67 4.84 4.78 -1.23
N THR A 68 5.89 5.41 -0.71
CA THR A 68 7.07 4.70 -0.19
C THR A 68 6.69 3.76 0.95
N TRP A 69 5.83 4.21 1.88
CA TRP A 69 5.37 3.39 3.00
C TRP A 69 4.62 2.15 2.50
N LEU A 70 3.70 2.29 1.54
CA LEU A 70 2.98 1.17 0.94
C LEU A 70 3.92 0.17 0.25
N CYS A 71 4.90 0.66 -0.52
CA CYS A 71 5.87 -0.19 -1.20
C CYS A 71 6.79 -0.93 -0.21
N CYS A 72 7.34 -0.23 0.78
CA CYS A 72 8.17 -0.84 1.83
C CYS A 72 7.35 -1.85 2.66
N GLY A 73 6.13 -1.49 3.05
CA GLY A 73 5.21 -2.37 3.78
C GLY A 73 4.90 -3.64 3.00
N ALA A 74 4.65 -3.53 1.69
CA ALA A 74 4.41 -4.70 0.83
C ALA A 74 5.61 -5.65 0.76
N LEU A 75 6.82 -5.08 0.68
CA LEU A 75 8.06 -5.86 0.58
C LEU A 75 8.39 -6.56 1.91
N ILE A 76 8.27 -5.83 3.03
CA ILE A 76 8.45 -6.41 4.37
C ILE A 76 7.39 -7.48 4.64
N CYS A 77 6.12 -7.21 4.31
CA CYS A 77 5.03 -8.17 4.45
C CYS A 77 5.31 -9.46 3.65
N TYR A 78 5.83 -9.34 2.42
CA TYR A 78 6.16 -10.50 1.60
C TYR A 78 7.27 -11.33 2.24
N VAL A 79 8.39 -10.70 2.60
CA VAL A 79 9.54 -11.40 3.20
C VAL A 79 9.16 -12.04 4.53
N ALA A 80 8.38 -11.33 5.36
CA ALA A 80 7.89 -11.84 6.63
C ALA A 80 6.91 -13.02 6.44
N ALA A 81 6.04 -12.97 5.43
CA ALA A 81 5.15 -14.09 5.13
C ALA A 81 5.90 -15.31 4.56
N MET A 82 6.91 -15.10 3.71
CA MET A 82 7.77 -16.18 3.21
C MET A 82 8.52 -16.88 4.35
N THR A 83 9.04 -16.10 5.31
CA THR A 83 9.75 -16.66 6.47
C THR A 83 8.81 -17.38 7.43
N ALA A 84 7.54 -16.96 7.52
CA ALA A 84 6.50 -17.67 8.29
C ALA A 84 6.09 -19.01 7.65
N LEU A 85 6.06 -19.11 6.31
CA LEU A 85 5.74 -20.35 5.60
C LEU A 85 6.86 -21.41 5.70
N GLY A 86 8.11 -20.98 5.91
CA GLY A 86 9.26 -21.86 6.12
C GLY A 86 9.64 -22.73 4.89
N LEU A 87 10.55 -23.69 5.09
CA LEU A 87 11.07 -24.59 4.04
C LEU A 87 10.04 -25.60 3.49
N LYS A 88 8.87 -25.70 4.13
CA LYS A 88 7.74 -26.54 3.68
C LYS A 88 6.72 -25.77 2.85
N GLY A 89 6.90 -24.45 2.68
CA GLY A 89 6.00 -23.62 1.91
C GLY A 89 5.98 -24.06 0.44
N ASN A 90 4.79 -24.39 -0.06
CA ASN A 90 4.61 -24.65 -1.47
C ASN A 90 4.72 -23.32 -2.26
N LEU A 91 5.20 -23.39 -3.50
CA LEU A 91 5.31 -22.22 -4.38
C LEU A 91 3.93 -21.57 -4.60
N ASP A 92 2.88 -22.38 -4.70
CA ASP A 92 1.51 -21.92 -4.88
C ASP A 92 1.01 -21.08 -3.70
N ASP A 93 1.29 -21.49 -2.46
CA ASP A 93 0.90 -20.75 -1.25
C ASP A 93 1.65 -19.40 -1.16
N SER A 94 2.91 -19.41 -1.59
CA SER A 94 3.77 -18.23 -1.63
C SER A 94 3.27 -17.20 -2.65
N ILE A 95 2.92 -17.66 -3.84
CA ILE A 95 2.33 -16.83 -4.90
C ILE A 95 0.97 -16.30 -4.46
N TRP A 96 0.14 -17.16 -3.87
CA TRP A 96 -1.18 -16.77 -3.36
C TRP A 96 -1.09 -15.67 -2.29
N THR A 97 -0.15 -15.82 -1.36
CA THR A 97 0.12 -14.83 -0.31
C THR A 97 0.61 -13.51 -0.90
N PHE A 98 1.51 -13.55 -1.88
CA PHE A 98 1.98 -12.34 -2.56
C PHE A 98 0.84 -11.60 -3.29
N ILE A 99 0.03 -12.32 -4.06
CA ILE A 99 -1.08 -11.75 -4.83
C ILE A 99 -2.12 -11.13 -3.90
N ARG A 100 -2.41 -11.79 -2.77
CA ARG A 100 -3.49 -11.37 -1.88
C ARG A 100 -3.12 -10.22 -0.96
N TYR A 101 -1.85 -10.13 -0.53
CA TYR A 101 -1.40 -9.12 0.44
C TYR A 101 -0.49 -8.05 -0.18
N SER A 102 0.56 -8.45 -0.90
CA SER A 102 1.58 -7.50 -1.38
C SER A 102 1.17 -6.74 -2.64
N VAL A 103 0.52 -7.41 -3.60
CA VAL A 103 0.08 -6.78 -4.86
C VAL A 103 -0.85 -5.58 -4.63
N PRO A 104 -1.92 -5.65 -3.81
CA PRO A 104 -2.78 -4.50 -3.57
C PRO A 104 -2.06 -3.30 -2.94
N MET A 105 -1.10 -3.55 -2.03
CA MET A 105 -0.28 -2.47 -1.45
C MET A 105 0.67 -1.86 -2.49
N LEU A 106 1.33 -2.68 -3.31
CA LEU A 106 2.20 -2.22 -4.38
C LEU A 106 1.44 -1.41 -5.43
N ALA A 107 0.25 -1.86 -5.84
CA ALA A 107 -0.59 -1.17 -6.80
C ALA A 107 -1.00 0.22 -6.28
N LEU A 108 -1.41 0.32 -5.01
CA LEU A 108 -1.72 1.60 -4.37
C LEU A 108 -0.49 2.50 -4.24
N GLY A 109 0.67 1.93 -3.88
CA GLY A 109 1.94 2.66 -3.77
C GLY A 109 2.39 3.25 -5.11
N LEU A 110 2.36 2.45 -6.18
CA LEU A 110 2.66 2.88 -7.55
C LEU A 110 1.68 3.96 -8.02
N ALA A 111 0.38 3.78 -7.79
CA ALA A 111 -0.62 4.76 -8.16
C ALA A 111 -0.41 6.11 -7.44
N ALA A 112 -0.02 6.07 -6.15
CA ALA A 112 0.36 7.26 -5.40
C ALA A 112 1.59 7.97 -5.99
N PHE A 113 2.61 7.21 -6.42
CA PHE A 113 3.80 7.76 -7.09
C PHE A 113 3.48 8.40 -8.45
N ILE A 114 2.68 7.74 -9.29
CA ILE A 114 2.26 8.28 -10.59
C ILE A 114 1.54 9.61 -10.39
N MET A 115 0.63 9.68 -9.41
CA MET A 115 -0.04 10.93 -9.05
C MET A 115 0.89 12.00 -8.50
N ALA A 116 1.88 11.64 -7.70
CA ALA A 116 2.90 12.57 -7.22
C ALA A 116 3.67 13.21 -8.39
N ARG A 117 4.01 12.39 -9.41
CA ARG A 117 4.69 12.84 -10.63
C ARG A 117 3.80 13.75 -11.47
N LEU A 118 2.55 13.37 -11.71
CA LEU A 118 1.57 14.19 -12.44
C LEU A 118 1.28 15.53 -11.75
N SER A 119 1.36 15.57 -10.42
CA SER A 119 1.20 16.81 -9.65
C SER A 119 2.40 17.75 -9.77
N LYS A 120 3.62 17.23 -9.99
CA LYS A 120 4.83 18.03 -10.19
C LYS A 120 4.91 18.60 -11.61
N THR A 121 4.56 17.83 -12.64
CA THR A 121 4.61 18.28 -14.04
C THR A 121 3.60 19.39 -14.35
N GLY A 122 2.47 19.43 -13.63
CA GLY A 122 1.49 20.52 -13.77
C GLY A 122 1.94 21.89 -13.22
N PHE A 123 3.02 21.96 -12.44
CA PHE A 123 3.54 23.21 -11.88
C PHE A 123 4.51 23.93 -12.83
N SER A 124 5.17 23.19 -13.72
CA SER A 124 6.10 23.75 -14.71
C SER A 124 5.40 24.47 -15.88
N GLY A 125 4.09 24.29 -16.07
CA GLY A 125 3.34 24.89 -17.18
C GLY A 125 2.71 26.25 -16.91
N VAL A 126 2.71 26.74 -15.65
CA VAL A 126 2.02 28.00 -15.28
C VAL A 126 3.01 29.10 -14.89
N GLY A 127 4.28 28.77 -14.66
CA GLY A 127 5.31 29.75 -14.30
C GLY A 127 5.93 30.53 -15.46
N ASN A 128 5.62 30.20 -16.72
CA ASN A 128 6.30 30.75 -17.90
C ASN A 128 5.42 31.67 -18.77
N MET A 129 4.29 32.17 -18.24
CA MET A 129 3.40 33.10 -18.95
C MET A 129 3.31 34.50 -18.33
N ASN A 130 4.26 34.89 -17.46
CA ASN A 130 4.30 36.22 -16.85
C ASN A 130 5.66 36.94 -17.04
N GLY A 131 6.46 36.53 -18.02
CA GLY A 131 7.80 37.06 -18.26
C GLY A 131 7.96 37.95 -19.50
N GLU A 132 6.88 38.39 -20.14
CA GLU A 132 6.93 39.40 -21.20
C GLU A 132 6.00 40.55 -20.85
N LYS A 133 6.55 41.58 -20.20
CA LYS A 133 6.32 43.00 -20.50
C LYS A 133 7.52 43.81 -20.02
#